data_AF-A0A355U444-F1
#
_entry.id   AF-A0A355U444-F1
#
_cell.length_a   1.000
_cell.length_b   1.000
_cell.length_c   1.000
_cell.angle_alpha   90.00
_cell.angle_beta   90.00
_cell.angle_gamma   90.00
#
_symmetry.space_group_name_H-M   'P 1'
#
loop_
_entity.id
_entity.type
_entity.pdbx_description
1 polymer ?
#
loop_
_entity_poly.entity_id
_entity_poly.type
_entity_poly.pdbx_seq_one_letter_code
_entity_poly.pdbx_strand_id
1 'polypeptide(L)'
;MFRRECYSSLRFPSEAMGEDMVITVQLLLACRSFSYIHEPYYSYRSNPTSTTNMPTKESCLRRFRQLKTNSDLLFEILSEKDTIADLSAGMVFFKNHIRSKLLPLVWDDEYYKLWRQTYPNLDKQVLLSGRIGLDVKLKVLLTLLHLYPWKKDRIVG
;
A
#
# COMPACT_ATOMS: atom_id res chain seq x y z
N MET A 1 11.18 4.46 18.98
CA MET A 1 10.68 5.77 19.46
C MET A 1 11.49 6.86 18.79
N PHE A 2 10.88 7.96 18.37
CA PHE A 2 11.56 9.04 17.66
C PHE A 2 11.85 10.23 18.59
N ARG A 3 12.92 10.98 18.30
CA ARG A 3 13.23 12.21 19.04
C ARG A 3 12.26 13.32 18.65
N ARG A 4 11.92 14.22 19.58
CA ARG A 4 10.97 15.33 19.35
C ARG A 4 11.36 16.22 18.17
N GLU A 5 12.66 16.42 17.99
CA GLU A 5 13.25 17.18 16.88
C GLU A 5 12.87 16.62 15.50
N CYS A 6 12.57 15.33 15.36
CA CYS A 6 12.15 14.75 14.08
C CYS A 6 10.72 15.15 13.67
N TYR A 7 9.91 15.68 14.59
CA TYR A 7 8.50 16.00 14.34
C TYR A 7 8.27 17.41 13.78
N SER A 8 9.29 18.26 13.68
CA SER A 8 9.14 19.69 13.38
C SER A 8 8.66 20.01 11.96
N SER A 9 8.82 19.10 11.01
CA SER A 9 8.54 19.32 9.59
C SER A 9 7.69 18.21 8.95
N LEU A 10 6.77 17.62 9.73
CA LEU A 10 5.87 16.59 9.22
C LEU A 10 4.75 17.19 8.37
N ARG A 11 4.54 16.60 7.19
CA ARG A 11 3.33 16.77 6.39
C ARG A 11 2.31 15.73 6.85
N PHE A 12 1.21 16.21 7.41
CA PHE A 12 0.18 15.33 7.97
C PHE A 12 -0.70 14.71 6.88
N PRO A 13 -0.90 13.39 6.89
CA PRO A 13 -1.85 12.71 6.01
C PRO A 13 -3.30 13.11 6.33
N SER A 14 -4.16 13.10 5.33
CA SER A 14 -5.57 13.47 5.47
C SER A 14 -6.51 12.28 5.70
N GLU A 15 -6.05 11.07 5.37
CA GLU A 15 -6.86 9.85 5.45
C GLU A 15 -6.39 8.92 6.56
N ALA A 16 -7.26 8.02 7.02
CA ALA A 16 -6.92 7.12 8.12
C ALA A 16 -5.98 5.96 7.71
N MET A 17 -6.13 5.42 6.49
CA MET A 17 -5.37 4.24 6.08
C MET A 17 -3.97 4.61 5.57
N GLY A 18 -2.93 4.03 6.16
CA GLY A 18 -1.53 4.32 5.82
C GLY A 18 -1.02 5.64 6.40
N GLU A 19 -1.77 6.25 7.32
CA GLU A 19 -1.36 7.45 8.06
C GLU A 19 -0.04 7.21 8.83
N ASP A 20 -0.02 6.12 9.60
CA ASP A 20 1.12 5.64 10.38
C ASP A 20 2.39 5.49 9.55
N MET A 21 2.28 4.96 8.35
CA MET A 21 3.38 4.80 7.40
C MET A 21 3.90 6.14 6.90
N VAL A 22 3.03 7.08 6.50
CA VAL A 22 3.43 8.42 6.06
C VAL A 22 4.22 9.13 7.15
N ILE A 23 3.72 9.09 8.39
CA ILE A 23 4.38 9.71 9.53
C ILE A 23 5.70 9.01 9.85
N THR A 24 5.70 7.67 9.93
CA THR A 24 6.88 6.89 10.31
C THR A 24 8.01 7.05 9.29
N VAL A 25 7.72 7.03 7.98
CA VAL A 25 8.75 7.20 6.95
C VAL A 25 9.34 8.61 7.00
N GLN A 26 8.52 9.65 7.18
CA GLN A 26 9.03 11.01 7.36
C GLN A 26 9.95 11.13 8.58
N LEU A 27 9.55 10.53 9.70
CA LEU A 27 10.35 10.51 10.92
C LEU A 27 11.68 9.77 10.72
N LEU A 28 11.66 8.65 9.98
CA LEU A 28 12.87 7.91 9.61
C LEU A 28 13.81 8.74 8.73
N LEU A 29 13.26 9.48 7.75
CA LEU A 29 14.04 10.38 6.89
C LEU A 29 14.64 11.56 7.66
N ALA A 30 14.00 12.00 8.75
CA ALA A 30 14.51 13.05 9.63
C ALA A 30 15.53 12.56 10.66
N CYS A 31 15.66 11.23 10.85
CA CYS A 31 16.59 10.67 11.81
C CYS A 31 18.02 10.64 11.28
N ARG A 32 18.98 10.96 12.14
CA ARG A 32 20.42 10.82 11.84
C ARG A 32 20.93 9.38 12.03
N SER A 33 20.31 8.65 12.95
CA SER A 33 20.62 7.27 13.27
C SER A 33 19.41 6.57 13.86
N PHE A 34 19.38 5.25 13.78
CA PHE A 34 18.36 4.41 14.41
C PHE A 34 19.03 3.17 15.01
N SER A 35 18.34 2.53 15.95
CA SER A 35 18.78 1.30 16.59
C SER A 35 17.63 0.31 16.65
N TYR A 36 17.95 -0.97 16.60
CA TYR A 36 16.98 -2.06 16.62
C TYR A 36 16.94 -2.70 18.02
N ILE A 37 15.74 -3.01 18.50
CA ILE A 37 15.56 -3.76 19.74
C ILE A 37 14.97 -5.13 19.36
N HIS A 38 15.60 -6.20 19.83
CA HIS A 38 15.31 -7.57 19.41
C HIS A 38 13.99 -8.12 19.98
N GLU A 39 13.44 -7.49 21.01
CA GLU A 39 12.30 -8.01 21.77
C GLU A 39 10.97 -7.32 21.38
N PRO A 40 9.88 -8.08 21.18
CA PRO A 40 8.57 -7.53 20.88
C PRO A 40 7.89 -7.02 22.15
N TYR A 41 7.90 -5.71 22.38
CA TYR A 41 7.21 -5.09 23.53
C TYR A 41 5.77 -4.66 23.23
N TYR A 42 5.28 -4.85 22.00
CA TYR A 42 3.93 -4.47 21.60
C TYR A 42 3.08 -5.70 21.29
N SER A 43 2.03 -5.93 22.07
CA SER A 43 1.09 -7.04 21.87
C SER A 43 -0.10 -6.58 21.03
N TYR A 44 -0.16 -7.03 19.78
CA TYR A 44 -1.33 -6.81 18.92
C TYR A 44 -2.52 -7.63 19.42
N ARG A 45 -3.65 -6.97 19.69
CA ARG A 45 -4.94 -7.65 19.92
C ARG A 45 -5.74 -7.63 18.64
N SER A 46 -6.15 -8.82 18.17
CA SER A 46 -7.06 -8.96 17.02
C SER A 46 -8.48 -9.13 17.53
N ASN A 47 -9.38 -8.20 17.17
CA ASN A 47 -10.81 -8.37 17.43
C ASN A 47 -11.50 -8.90 16.16
N PRO A 48 -11.93 -10.18 16.13
CA PRO A 48 -12.57 -10.76 14.96
C PRO A 48 -13.92 -10.13 14.62
N THR A 49 -14.60 -9.50 15.60
CA THR A 49 -15.88 -8.80 15.38
C THR A 49 -15.72 -7.32 15.03
N SER A 50 -14.50 -6.86 14.75
CA SER A 50 -14.26 -5.47 14.34
C SER A 50 -15.04 -5.13 13.07
N THR A 51 -15.78 -4.02 13.10
CA THR A 51 -16.56 -3.49 11.98
C THR A 51 -15.72 -3.23 10.71
N THR A 52 -14.40 -3.14 10.85
CA THR A 52 -13.44 -3.00 9.74
C THR A 52 -13.20 -4.27 8.92
N ASN A 53 -13.69 -5.43 9.37
CA ASN A 53 -13.42 -6.73 8.72
C ASN A 53 -14.48 -7.17 7.70
N MET A 54 -15.62 -6.49 7.60
CA MET A 54 -16.65 -6.83 6.60
C MET A 54 -16.21 -6.37 5.21
N PRO A 55 -15.97 -7.28 4.24
CA PRO A 55 -15.55 -6.91 2.90
C PRO A 55 -16.77 -6.53 2.05
N THR A 56 -17.33 -5.34 2.27
CA THR A 56 -18.29 -4.75 1.31
C THR A 56 -17.53 -4.02 0.20
N LYS A 57 -18.20 -3.80 -0.94
CA LYS A 57 -17.65 -3.06 -2.07
C LYS A 57 -17.15 -1.67 -1.67
N GLU A 58 -17.95 -0.93 -0.92
CA GLU A 58 -17.67 0.42 -0.41
C GLU A 58 -16.48 0.39 0.52
N SER A 59 -16.37 -0.64 1.37
CA SER A 59 -15.23 -0.78 2.28
C SER A 59 -13.92 -1.02 1.52
N CYS A 60 -13.93 -1.77 0.41
CA CYS A 60 -12.78 -1.99 -0.46
C CYS A 60 -12.38 -0.71 -1.16
N LEU A 61 -13.34 0.00 -1.75
CA LEU A 61 -13.09 1.28 -2.44
C LEU A 61 -12.60 2.36 -1.48
N ARG A 62 -13.20 2.46 -0.29
CA ARG A 62 -12.75 3.39 0.76
C ARG A 62 -11.31 3.09 1.14
N ARG A 63 -10.98 1.85 1.49
CA ARG A 63 -9.61 1.45 1.85
C ARG A 63 -8.60 1.75 0.74
N PHE A 64 -8.96 1.44 -0.50
CA PHE A 64 -8.13 1.76 -1.66
C PHE A 64 -7.87 3.27 -1.78
N ARG A 65 -8.93 4.10 -1.76
CA ARG A 65 -8.82 5.56 -1.89
C ARG A 65 -7.98 6.16 -0.77
N GLN A 66 -8.28 5.80 0.47
CA GLN A 66 -7.55 6.30 1.65
C GLN A 66 -6.06 5.97 1.58
N LEU A 67 -5.75 4.71 1.32
CA LEU A 67 -4.36 4.27 1.20
C LEU A 67 -3.65 4.95 0.03
N LYS A 68 -4.31 5.11 -1.12
CA LYS A 68 -3.75 5.79 -2.29
C LYS A 68 -3.45 7.25 -1.99
N THR A 69 -4.40 8.01 -1.44
CA THR A 69 -4.22 9.43 -1.12
C THR A 69 -3.01 9.65 -0.22
N ASN A 70 -2.90 8.90 0.88
CA ASN A 70 -1.77 9.01 1.80
C ASN A 70 -0.45 8.53 1.17
N SER A 71 -0.49 7.49 0.35
CA SER A 71 0.71 6.97 -0.31
C SER A 71 1.24 7.92 -1.38
N ASP A 72 0.36 8.61 -2.10
CA ASP A 72 0.77 9.59 -3.11
C ASP A 72 1.45 10.80 -2.44
N LEU A 73 0.97 11.25 -1.27
CA LEU A 73 1.68 12.23 -0.43
C LEU A 73 3.08 11.74 -0.06
N LEU A 74 3.21 10.46 0.33
CA LEU A 74 4.52 9.88 0.64
C LEU A 74 5.45 9.86 -0.60
N PHE A 75 4.92 9.58 -1.79
CA PHE A 75 5.71 9.58 -3.02
C PHE A 75 6.21 10.97 -3.38
N GLU A 76 5.40 12.00 -3.17
CA GLU A 76 5.80 13.39 -3.31
C GLU A 76 6.97 13.73 -2.37
N ILE A 77 6.81 13.42 -1.07
CA ILE A 77 7.86 13.64 -0.06
C ILE A 77 9.16 12.92 -0.41
N LEU A 78 9.08 11.67 -0.87
CA LEU A 78 10.26 10.91 -1.25
C LEU A 78 10.93 11.48 -2.51
N SER A 79 10.15 12.03 -3.45
CA SER A 79 10.69 12.63 -4.68
C SER A 79 11.45 13.94 -4.43
N GLU A 80 11.16 14.65 -3.33
CA GLU A 80 11.83 15.89 -2.93
C GLU A 80 13.22 15.64 -2.30
N LYS A 81 13.59 14.38 -2.03
CA LYS A 81 14.84 14.03 -1.34
C LYS A 81 15.88 13.49 -2.33
N ASP A 82 16.91 14.28 -2.61
CA ASP A 82 18.05 13.91 -3.48
C ASP A 82 18.89 12.73 -2.96
N THR A 83 18.78 12.39 -1.68
CA THR A 83 19.71 11.49 -0.97
C THR A 83 19.29 10.02 -0.92
N ILE A 84 18.22 9.66 -1.61
CA ILE A 84 17.65 8.33 -1.46
C ILE A 84 18.34 7.36 -2.43
N ALA A 85 19.01 6.34 -1.88
CA ALA A 85 19.42 5.14 -2.60
C ALA A 85 18.26 4.58 -3.44
N ASP A 86 18.52 3.97 -4.59
CA ASP A 86 17.48 3.52 -5.53
C ASP A 86 16.32 2.74 -4.84
N LEU A 87 15.21 3.45 -4.57
CA LEU A 87 13.98 2.89 -4.00
C LEU A 87 13.03 2.39 -5.08
N SER A 88 13.41 2.40 -6.35
CA SER A 88 12.51 2.05 -7.46
C SER A 88 11.83 0.70 -7.25
N ALA A 89 12.57 -0.32 -6.81
CA ALA A 89 11.99 -1.64 -6.54
C ALA A 89 10.98 -1.63 -5.37
N GLY A 90 11.27 -0.90 -4.30
CA GLY A 90 10.34 -0.73 -3.18
C GLY A 90 9.08 0.03 -3.60
N MET A 91 9.26 1.05 -4.44
CA MET A 91 8.18 1.84 -5.02
C MET A 91 7.24 0.98 -5.89
N VAL A 92 7.79 0.10 -6.73
CA VAL A 92 7.01 -0.85 -7.54
C VAL A 92 6.20 -1.79 -6.65
N PHE A 93 6.85 -2.39 -5.64
CA PHE A 93 6.17 -3.28 -4.71
C PHE A 93 5.01 -2.58 -4.00
N PHE A 94 5.27 -1.38 -3.50
CA PHE A 94 4.30 -0.64 -2.71
C PHE A 94 3.14 -0.09 -3.55
N LYS A 95 3.39 0.43 -4.76
CA LYS A 95 2.34 0.77 -5.73
C LYS A 95 1.44 -0.42 -6.05
N ASN A 96 2.02 -1.62 -6.19
CA ASN A 96 1.24 -2.83 -6.40
C ASN A 96 0.45 -3.24 -5.14
N HIS A 97 0.98 -3.00 -3.94
CA HIS A 97 0.23 -3.21 -2.69
C HIS A 97 -1.01 -2.32 -2.60
N ILE A 98 -0.91 -1.03 -2.96
CA ILE A 98 -2.06 -0.12 -3.00
C ILE A 98 -3.12 -0.64 -3.97
N ARG A 99 -2.69 -0.94 -5.19
CA ARG A 99 -3.56 -1.47 -6.24
C ARG A 99 -4.20 -2.82 -5.86
N SER A 100 -3.53 -3.63 -5.03
CA SER A 100 -4.05 -4.92 -4.59
C SER A 100 -5.37 -4.83 -3.81
N LYS A 101 -5.69 -3.66 -3.24
CA LYS A 101 -6.97 -3.44 -2.52
C LYS A 101 -8.19 -3.51 -3.43
N LEU A 102 -8.01 -3.32 -4.74
CA LEU A 102 -9.08 -3.45 -5.74
C LEU A 102 -9.27 -4.88 -6.24
N LEU A 103 -8.32 -5.80 -5.99
CA LEU A 103 -8.37 -7.19 -6.48
C LEU A 103 -9.66 -7.96 -6.13
N PRO A 104 -10.35 -7.71 -5.00
CA PRO A 104 -11.65 -8.32 -4.76
C PRO A 104 -12.75 -7.89 -5.75
N LEU A 105 -12.59 -6.73 -6.40
CA LEU A 105 -13.59 -6.07 -7.24
C LEU A 105 -13.30 -6.16 -8.75
N VAL A 106 -12.09 -6.54 -9.17
CA VAL A 106 -11.66 -6.54 -10.59
C VAL A 106 -12.41 -7.50 -11.52
N TRP A 107 -13.39 -8.26 -11.00
CA TRP A 107 -14.32 -9.03 -11.83
C TRP A 107 -15.33 -8.12 -12.56
N ASP A 108 -15.57 -6.93 -12.02
CA ASP A 108 -16.38 -5.88 -12.64
C ASP A 108 -15.46 -4.99 -13.50
N ASP A 109 -15.86 -4.75 -14.75
CA ASP A 109 -15.11 -3.97 -15.73
C ASP A 109 -14.79 -2.56 -15.25
N GLU A 110 -15.66 -1.94 -14.45
CA GLU A 110 -15.42 -0.62 -13.86
C GLU A 110 -14.17 -0.64 -12.96
N TYR A 111 -14.09 -1.62 -12.07
CA TYR A 111 -12.98 -1.73 -11.11
C TYR A 111 -11.73 -2.33 -11.73
N TYR A 112 -11.86 -3.16 -12.76
CA TYR A 112 -10.74 -3.58 -13.58
C TYR A 112 -10.07 -2.38 -14.28
N LYS A 113 -10.86 -1.49 -14.89
CA LYS A 113 -10.35 -0.26 -15.50
C LYS A 113 -9.66 0.63 -14.46
N LEU A 114 -10.28 0.82 -13.30
CA LEU A 114 -9.67 1.57 -12.19
C LEU A 114 -8.32 0.96 -11.75
N TRP A 115 -8.28 -0.37 -11.60
CA TRP A 115 -7.05 -1.10 -11.25
C TRP A 115 -5.95 -0.89 -12.30
N ARG A 116 -6.28 -0.97 -13.60
CA ARG A 116 -5.34 -0.73 -14.71
C ARG A 116 -4.82 0.71 -14.75
N GLN A 117 -5.67 1.68 -14.45
CA GLN A 117 -5.35 3.10 -14.58
C GLN A 117 -4.61 3.68 -13.36
N THR A 118 -4.72 3.04 -12.18
CA THR A 118 -4.17 3.58 -10.92
C THR A 118 -2.67 3.93 -11.02
N TYR A 119 -1.86 3.05 -11.62
CA TYR A 119 -0.44 3.29 -11.87
C TYR A 119 -0.05 2.76 -13.26
N PRO A 120 0.14 3.63 -14.26
CA PRO A 120 0.52 3.23 -15.60
C PRO A 120 1.82 2.42 -15.63
N ASN A 121 1.90 1.43 -16.53
CA ASN A 121 3.07 0.55 -16.72
C ASN A 121 3.49 -0.32 -15.51
N LEU A 122 2.75 -0.27 -14.40
CA LEU A 122 3.09 -1.01 -13.19
C LEU A 122 3.13 -2.53 -13.43
N ASP A 123 2.28 -3.07 -14.31
CA ASP A 123 2.24 -4.51 -14.61
C ASP A 123 3.58 -5.02 -15.12
N LYS A 124 4.18 -4.31 -16.07
CA LYS A 124 5.49 -4.67 -16.63
C LYS A 124 6.56 -4.60 -15.55
N GLN A 125 6.54 -3.55 -14.73
CA GLN A 125 7.48 -3.38 -13.63
C GLN A 125 7.37 -4.51 -12.61
N VAL A 126 6.15 -4.94 -12.28
CA VAL A 126 5.91 -6.03 -11.33
C VAL A 126 6.37 -7.38 -11.90
N LEU A 127 6.01 -7.69 -13.15
CA LEU A 127 6.33 -8.97 -13.78
C LEU A 127 7.85 -9.13 -14.02
N LEU A 128 8.53 -8.05 -14.42
CA LEU A 128 9.96 -8.05 -14.72
C LEU A 128 10.85 -7.87 -13.48
N SER A 129 10.31 -7.41 -12.35
CA SER A 129 11.11 -7.21 -11.14
C SER A 129 11.63 -8.52 -10.56
N GLY A 130 12.95 -8.64 -10.40
CA GLY A 130 13.58 -9.77 -9.69
C GLY A 130 13.36 -9.76 -8.18
N ARG A 131 12.85 -8.66 -7.61
CA ARG A 131 12.64 -8.49 -6.15
C ARG A 131 11.21 -8.79 -5.69
N ILE A 132 10.31 -9.15 -6.61
CA ILE A 132 8.90 -9.44 -6.31
C ILE A 132 8.66 -10.95 -6.38
N GLY A 133 8.00 -11.49 -5.36
CA GLY A 133 7.63 -12.90 -5.26
C GLY A 133 6.72 -13.39 -6.39
N LEU A 134 6.85 -14.68 -6.72
CA LEU A 134 6.08 -15.31 -7.79
C LEU A 134 4.57 -15.31 -7.52
N ASP A 135 4.16 -15.37 -6.26
CA ASP A 135 2.75 -15.34 -5.85
C ASP A 135 2.07 -14.01 -6.25
N VAL A 136 2.79 -12.90 -6.09
CA VAL A 136 2.32 -11.56 -6.48
C VAL A 136 2.26 -11.45 -8.01
N LYS A 137 3.30 -11.93 -8.71
CA LYS A 137 3.33 -11.94 -10.18
C LYS A 137 2.19 -12.76 -10.77
N LEU A 138 1.93 -13.94 -10.21
CA LEU A 138 0.84 -14.81 -10.64
C LEU A 138 -0.52 -14.14 -10.45
N LYS A 139 -0.76 -13.47 -9.32
CA LYS A 139 -2.01 -12.71 -9.09
C LYS A 139 -2.19 -11.60 -10.13
N VAL A 140 -1.12 -10.85 -10.43
CA VAL A 140 -1.15 -9.82 -11.49
C VAL A 140 -1.47 -10.44 -12.84
N LEU A 141 -0.77 -11.52 -13.23
CA LEU A 141 -1.00 -12.21 -14.49
C LEU A 141 -2.44 -12.73 -14.62
N LEU A 142 -2.96 -13.42 -13.60
CA LEU A 142 -4.33 -13.93 -13.60
C LEU A 142 -5.36 -12.79 -13.66
N THR A 143 -5.08 -11.65 -13.03
CA THR A 143 -5.93 -10.45 -13.12
C THR A 143 -5.94 -9.89 -14.54
N LEU A 144 -4.78 -9.84 -15.21
CA LEU A 144 -4.68 -9.40 -16.61
C LEU A 144 -5.44 -10.30 -17.59
N LEU A 145 -5.51 -11.60 -17.28
CA LEU A 145 -6.24 -12.59 -18.06
C LEU A 145 -7.73 -12.68 -17.67
N HIS A 146 -8.22 -11.84 -16.76
CA HIS A 146 -9.59 -11.89 -16.21
C HIS A 146 -9.95 -13.24 -15.55
N LEU A 147 -8.94 -13.98 -15.07
CA LEU A 147 -9.09 -15.26 -14.36
C LEU A 147 -9.12 -15.09 -12.83
N TYR A 148 -8.89 -13.87 -12.34
CA TYR A 148 -8.90 -13.51 -10.92
C TYR A 148 -9.98 -12.44 -10.66
N PRO A 149 -10.67 -12.45 -9.51
CA PRO A 149 -10.61 -13.42 -8.42
C PRO A 149 -11.34 -14.73 -8.73
N TRP A 150 -10.81 -15.85 -8.23
CA TRP A 150 -11.37 -17.19 -8.47
C TRP A 150 -12.77 -17.39 -7.85
N LYS A 151 -13.11 -16.66 -6.78
CA LYS A 151 -14.45 -16.69 -6.16
C LYS A 151 -15.07 -15.30 -6.25
N LYS A 152 -16.11 -15.17 -7.09
CA LYS A 152 -16.82 -13.91 -7.36
C LYS A 152 -17.63 -13.43 -6.14
N ASP A 153 -18.13 -14.36 -5.32
CA ASP A 153 -19.06 -14.07 -4.21
C ASP A 153 -18.38 -13.73 -2.88
N ARG A 154 -17.15 -13.20 -2.90
CA ARG A 154 -16.41 -12.85 -1.66
C ARG A 154 -16.85 -11.55 -1.02
N ILE A 155 -17.63 -10.74 -1.72
CA ILE A 155 -18.06 -9.42 -1.30
C ILE A 155 -19.56 -9.48 -1.08
N VAL A 156 -19.99 -9.18 0.15
CA VAL A 156 -21.41 -9.00 0.46
C VAL A 156 -21.82 -7.65 -0.14
N GLY A 157 -22.80 -7.69 -1.04
CA GLY A 157 -23.41 -6.51 -1.67
C GLY A 157 -24.17 -5.65 -0.67
#